data_AF-A0A925Q3Q5-F1
#
_entry.id   AF-A0A925Q3Q5-F1
#
_cell.length_a   1.000
_cell.length_b   1.000
_cell.length_c   1.000
_cell.angle_alpha   90.00
_cell.angle_beta   90.00
_cell.angle_gamma   90.00
#
_symmetry.space_group_name_H-M   'P 1'
#
loop_
_entity.id
_entity.type
_entity.pdbx_description
1 polymer ?
#
loop_
_entity_poly.entity_id
_entity_poly.type
_entity_poly.pdbx_seq_one_letter_code
_entity_poly.pdbx_strand_id
1 'polypeptide(L)'
;TDRARFIGRGRDLGRAAATAGGPLSGTTGAVLDPVFALRCRLAIPSGKVARIAFWTVVASSRTELLDLIDTHHDRNAYDRARTLAWTQAQVQLRHLDIKPDEAADFQRLAAPILYADPRFRPSSEAIVRGAGGQSGLWPHGVSGDLPIVLCRIDDVEDIDQVRQLLRAHEYWRMKGLAVDLVIVNERVSSYTQDLQIAIETAVRICQSRPRFDQVLAQGSVYPLRADLMAGQVRALFQSIARVVVVARRGNIADQLARLSSPAAAAPSKRRPPATDPPVRVDAQQDLEFFNGLGGFAKDGREYVVVLDGDRATPAPWINVVANPAFGFQASGEGSGYTWSENSRENQLTPWSNDPVCDPPGEAIFVRDEETGELFGPTAQPIRDSGTYVAHHGRGYSRFEHTASGIALDLLQYVPLADPIKISRMRLRNLSGRSRRLSVTGYVEWVLGTSRSAAASHIVTEVDGDSGALMARNPWNIAFPGRVSFADLRGRQAAWTADRTEFLGRHGSLSDPAALGGGTLS
;
A
#
# COMPACT_ATOMS: atom_id res chain seq x y z
N THR A 1 6.19 24.73 7.96
CA THR A 1 6.78 23.87 6.93
C THR A 1 7.28 22.54 7.48
N ASP A 2 6.81 22.11 8.66
CA ASP A 2 7.37 20.99 9.42
C ASP A 2 6.28 19.94 9.64
N ARG A 3 6.49 18.71 9.15
CA ARG A 3 5.50 17.65 9.22
C ARG A 3 5.22 17.23 10.67
N ALA A 4 6.22 17.29 11.55
CA ALA A 4 6.05 16.97 12.97
C ALA A 4 5.10 17.96 13.66
N ARG A 5 5.17 19.25 13.33
CA ARG A 5 4.23 20.27 13.85
C ARG A 5 2.83 20.16 13.24
N PHE A 6 2.74 19.71 11.99
CA PHE A 6 1.46 19.57 11.30
C PHE A 6 0.67 18.36 11.79
N ILE A 7 1.30 17.19 11.79
CA ILE A 7 0.68 15.92 12.19
C ILE A 7 0.66 15.80 13.72
N GLY A 8 1.73 16.20 14.40
CA GLY A 8 1.97 15.86 15.80
C GLY A 8 2.58 14.47 15.92
N ARG A 9 3.57 14.31 16.80
CA ARG A 9 4.24 13.02 17.02
C ARG A 9 3.25 11.96 17.54
N GLY A 10 3.37 10.74 17.01
CA GLY A 10 2.53 9.60 17.39
C GLY A 10 1.10 9.66 16.82
N ARG A 11 0.84 10.58 15.88
CA ARG A 11 -0.43 10.71 15.18
C ARG A 11 -0.27 10.35 13.70
N ASP A 12 -1.39 10.11 13.04
CA ASP A 12 -1.47 9.94 11.59
C ASP A 12 -2.13 11.14 10.92
N LEU A 13 -2.21 11.12 9.59
CA LEU A 13 -2.86 12.18 8.81
C LEU A 13 -4.36 12.30 9.10
N GLY A 14 -5.03 11.22 9.50
CA GLY A 14 -6.46 11.22 9.85
C GLY A 14 -6.74 11.98 11.15
N ARG A 15 -5.76 12.02 12.08
CA ARG A 15 -5.87 12.65 13.41
C ARG A 15 -4.84 13.77 13.63
N ALA A 16 -4.34 14.37 12.54
CA ALA A 16 -3.30 15.38 12.57
C ALA A 16 -3.63 16.55 13.52
N ALA A 17 -2.67 16.98 14.34
CA ALA A 17 -2.85 18.05 15.33
C ALA A 17 -3.34 19.36 14.71
N ALA A 18 -2.88 19.69 13.50
CA ALA A 18 -3.32 20.89 12.81
C ALA A 18 -4.83 20.91 12.54
N THR A 19 -5.52 19.78 12.41
CA THR A 19 -6.96 19.75 12.05
C THR A 19 -7.88 20.05 13.24
N ALA A 20 -7.37 20.04 14.47
CA ALA A 20 -8.14 20.24 15.70
C ALA A 20 -8.65 21.69 15.95
N GLY A 21 -8.43 22.62 15.00
CA GLY A 21 -8.77 24.04 15.13
C GLY A 21 -7.58 24.91 15.57
N GLY A 22 -7.66 26.23 15.35
CA GLY A 22 -6.59 27.19 15.66
C GLY A 22 -5.81 27.72 14.44
N PRO A 23 -4.75 28.51 14.61
CA PRO A 23 -3.81 28.88 13.56
C PRO A 23 -2.77 27.77 13.30
N LEU A 24 -2.16 27.76 12.11
CA LEU A 24 -0.95 26.97 11.89
C LEU A 24 0.24 27.61 12.63
N SER A 25 1.34 26.89 12.79
CA SER A 25 2.53 27.38 13.53
C SER A 25 3.19 28.63 12.94
N GLY A 26 2.89 28.99 11.69
CA GLY A 26 3.46 30.17 11.03
C GLY A 26 4.97 30.10 10.78
N THR A 27 5.57 28.91 10.82
CA THR A 27 7.03 28.74 10.75
C THR A 27 7.51 28.23 9.39
N THR A 28 8.66 28.76 8.96
CA THR A 28 9.43 28.35 7.78
C THR A 28 10.88 28.04 8.20
N GLY A 29 11.64 27.33 7.35
CA GLY A 29 13.04 27.03 7.61
C GLY A 29 13.45 25.61 7.22
N ALA A 30 14.73 25.30 7.40
CA ALA A 30 15.29 23.97 7.20
C ALA A 30 14.77 23.03 8.30
N VAL A 31 14.13 21.94 7.88
CA VAL A 31 13.58 20.91 8.75
C VAL A 31 13.92 19.54 8.18
N LEU A 32 13.93 18.51 9.03
CA LEU A 32 14.24 17.13 8.59
C LEU A 32 13.16 16.56 7.66
N ASP A 33 11.92 17.00 7.85
CA ASP A 33 10.75 16.40 7.19
C ASP A 33 9.77 17.50 6.76
N PRO A 34 9.97 18.06 5.56
CA PRO A 34 9.25 19.24 5.12
C PRO A 34 7.83 18.91 4.70
N VAL A 35 6.90 19.78 5.09
CA VAL A 35 5.53 19.80 4.55
C VAL A 35 5.14 21.23 4.17
N PHE A 36 4.33 21.37 3.12
CA PHE A 36 3.69 22.62 2.79
C PHE A 36 2.22 22.59 3.25
N ALA A 37 1.86 23.44 4.22
CA ALA A 37 0.52 23.50 4.78
C ALA A 37 0.00 24.93 4.75
N LEU A 38 -1.17 25.13 4.12
CA LEU A 38 -1.87 26.41 4.06
C LEU A 38 -3.24 26.29 4.70
N ARG A 39 -3.71 27.38 5.31
CA ARG A 39 -5.06 27.49 5.88
C ARG A 39 -5.72 28.78 5.41
N CYS A 40 -6.86 28.64 4.76
CA CYS A 40 -7.76 29.74 4.44
C CYS A 40 -9.06 29.54 5.23
N ARG A 41 -9.57 30.61 5.86
CA ARG A 41 -10.88 30.61 6.52
C ARG A 41 -11.84 31.42 5.66
N LEU A 42 -13.02 30.86 5.39
CA LEU A 42 -14.03 31.48 4.56
C LEU A 42 -15.38 31.43 5.28
N ALA A 43 -16.15 32.50 5.15
CA ALA A 43 -17.55 32.53 5.50
C ALA A 43 -18.38 32.38 4.21
N ILE A 44 -19.23 31.37 4.14
CA ILE A 44 -20.10 31.11 2.99
C ILE A 44 -21.55 31.39 3.43
N PRO A 45 -22.17 32.50 3.00
CA PRO A 45 -23.57 32.77 3.31
C PRO A 45 -24.52 31.72 2.72
N SER A 46 -25.72 31.60 3.27
CA SER A 46 -26.74 30.68 2.77
C SER A 46 -27.01 30.88 1.27
N GLY A 47 -27.02 29.79 0.51
CA GLY A 47 -27.23 29.78 -0.94
C GLY A 47 -26.11 30.39 -1.79
N LYS A 48 -24.97 30.79 -1.18
CA LYS A 48 -23.81 31.31 -1.91
C LYS A 48 -22.75 30.23 -2.13
N VAL A 49 -21.92 30.43 -3.14
CA VAL A 49 -20.82 29.53 -3.52
C VAL A 49 -19.51 30.29 -3.40
N ALA A 50 -18.55 29.74 -2.65
CA ALA A 50 -17.16 30.17 -2.67
C ALA A 50 -16.35 29.20 -3.53
N ARG A 51 -15.40 29.72 -4.31
CA ARG A 51 -14.46 28.91 -5.11
C ARG A 51 -13.05 29.21 -4.63
N ILE A 52 -12.27 28.17 -4.41
CA ILE A 52 -10.88 28.25 -3.95
C ILE A 52 -10.03 27.48 -4.95
N ALA A 53 -8.94 28.08 -5.39
CA ALA A 53 -7.92 27.42 -6.19
C ALA A 53 -6.63 27.33 -5.37
N PHE A 54 -6.01 26.15 -5.36
CA PHE A 54 -4.67 25.95 -4.82
C PHE A 54 -3.72 25.71 -5.99
N TRP A 55 -2.60 26.42 -6.00
CA TRP A 55 -1.57 26.28 -7.02
C TRP A 55 -0.33 25.64 -6.42
N THR A 56 0.22 24.66 -7.12
CA THR A 56 1.56 24.13 -6.87
C THR A 56 2.35 24.36 -8.14
N VAL A 57 3.39 25.18 -8.04
CA VAL A 57 4.23 25.60 -9.17
C VAL A 57 5.67 25.17 -8.91
N VAL A 58 6.34 24.72 -9.97
CA VAL A 58 7.75 24.33 -9.97
C VAL A 58 8.41 25.10 -11.11
N ALA A 59 9.58 25.67 -10.85
CA ALA A 59 10.38 26.40 -11.83
C ALA A 59 11.87 26.08 -11.64
N SER A 60 12.66 26.34 -12.68
CA SER A 60 14.10 26.05 -12.67
C SER A 60 14.90 27.10 -11.88
N SER A 61 14.31 28.27 -11.66
CA SER A 61 14.90 29.34 -10.85
C SER A 61 13.88 30.01 -9.94
N ARG A 62 14.39 30.69 -8.90
CA ARG A 62 13.56 31.48 -7.99
C ARG A 62 12.85 32.63 -8.71
N THR A 63 13.50 33.27 -9.68
CA THR A 63 12.93 34.37 -10.46
C THR A 63 11.73 33.89 -11.26
N GLU A 64 11.89 32.82 -12.04
CA GLU A 64 10.78 32.19 -12.78
C GLU A 64 9.64 31.75 -11.87
N LEU A 65 9.96 31.23 -10.67
CA LEU A 65 8.95 30.84 -9.70
C LEU A 65 8.10 32.03 -9.24
N LEU A 66 8.73 33.18 -8.99
CA LEU A 66 8.02 34.40 -8.58
C LEU A 66 7.16 34.93 -9.73
N ASP A 67 7.67 34.94 -10.96
CA ASP A 67 6.90 35.35 -12.14
C ASP A 67 5.66 34.45 -12.35
N LEU A 68 5.79 33.14 -12.11
CA LEU A 68 4.65 32.21 -12.13
C LEU A 68 3.66 32.50 -11.00
N ILE A 69 4.13 32.78 -9.78
CA ILE A 69 3.26 33.14 -8.65
C ILE A 69 2.44 34.39 -9.00
N ASP A 70 3.08 35.43 -9.52
CA ASP A 70 2.41 36.68 -9.91
C ASP A 70 1.40 36.44 -11.03
N THR A 71 1.76 35.62 -12.02
CA THR A 71 0.86 35.21 -13.11
C THR A 71 -0.40 34.49 -12.60
N HIS A 72 -0.26 33.66 -11.56
CA HIS A 72 -1.34 32.86 -10.98
C HIS A 72 -2.12 33.55 -9.85
N HIS A 73 -1.65 34.70 -9.37
CA HIS A 73 -2.38 35.56 -8.43
C HIS A 73 -3.56 36.31 -9.07
N ASP A 74 -3.55 36.46 -10.40
CA ASP A 74 -4.64 37.10 -11.14
C ASP A 74 -5.96 36.34 -11.01
N ARG A 75 -7.08 37.08 -10.87
CA ARG A 75 -8.42 36.49 -10.65
C ARG A 75 -8.87 35.55 -11.76
N ASN A 76 -8.41 35.76 -12.99
CA ASN A 76 -8.78 34.96 -14.16
C ASN A 76 -7.71 33.90 -14.50
N ALA A 77 -6.67 33.74 -13.67
CA ALA A 77 -5.58 32.80 -13.94
C ALA A 77 -6.08 31.36 -14.05
N TYR A 78 -7.05 30.97 -13.22
CA TYR A 78 -7.67 29.65 -13.29
C TYR A 78 -8.37 29.41 -14.63
N ASP A 79 -9.19 30.37 -15.08
CA ASP A 79 -9.94 30.23 -16.33
C ASP A 79 -9.01 30.19 -17.55
N ARG A 80 -7.92 31.00 -17.54
CA ARG A 80 -6.88 30.92 -18.57
C ARG A 80 -6.20 29.56 -18.57
N ALA A 81 -5.73 29.08 -17.41
CA ALA A 81 -5.05 27.80 -17.30
C ALA A 81 -5.96 26.63 -17.72
N ARG A 82 -7.24 26.66 -17.32
CA ARG A 82 -8.25 25.69 -17.72
C ARG A 82 -8.47 25.69 -19.23
N THR A 83 -8.56 26.87 -19.85
CA THR A 83 -8.75 27.02 -21.30
C THR A 83 -7.54 26.52 -22.08
N LEU A 84 -6.32 26.83 -21.62
CA LEU A 84 -5.08 26.32 -22.20
C LEU A 84 -4.99 24.79 -22.08
N ALA A 85 -5.26 24.24 -20.89
CA ALA A 85 -5.24 22.80 -20.66
C ALA A 85 -6.29 22.07 -21.51
N TRP A 86 -7.50 22.62 -21.65
CA TRP A 86 -8.52 22.10 -22.55
C TRP A 86 -8.02 22.10 -23.99
N THR A 87 -7.51 23.25 -24.47
CA THR A 87 -7.05 23.41 -25.86
C THR A 87 -5.91 22.45 -26.17
N GLN A 88 -4.92 22.34 -25.27
CA GLN A 88 -3.83 21.39 -25.38
C GLN A 88 -4.33 19.94 -25.41
N ALA A 89 -5.28 19.58 -24.55
CA ALA A 89 -5.88 18.24 -24.56
C ALA A 89 -6.59 17.93 -25.88
N GLN A 90 -7.33 18.87 -26.46
CA GLN A 90 -7.98 18.69 -27.76
C GLN A 90 -6.97 18.52 -28.90
N VAL A 91 -5.90 19.33 -28.92
CA VAL A 91 -4.81 19.20 -29.90
C VAL A 91 -4.13 17.82 -29.78
N GLN A 92 -3.82 17.40 -28.56
CA GLN A 92 -3.25 16.09 -28.26
C GLN A 92 -4.13 14.93 -28.75
N LEU A 93 -5.43 14.96 -28.43
CA LEU A 93 -6.38 13.92 -28.86
C LEU A 93 -6.52 13.86 -30.38
N ARG A 94 -6.57 15.03 -31.04
CA ARG A 94 -6.66 15.12 -32.50
C ARG A 94 -5.40 14.57 -33.19
N HIS A 95 -4.22 14.81 -32.63
CA HIS A 95 -2.95 14.28 -33.17
C HIS A 95 -2.89 12.75 -33.11
N LEU A 96 -3.43 12.16 -32.03
CA LEU A 96 -3.47 10.72 -31.85
C LEU A 96 -4.67 10.04 -32.55
N ASP A 97 -5.58 10.82 -33.13
CA ASP A 97 -6.85 10.36 -33.69
C ASP A 97 -7.68 9.58 -32.65
N ILE A 98 -7.81 10.18 -31.45
CA ILE A 98 -8.53 9.62 -30.30
C ILE A 98 -9.78 10.48 -30.04
N LYS A 99 -10.92 9.82 -29.85
CA LYS A 99 -12.18 10.47 -29.47
C LYS A 99 -12.22 10.77 -27.96
N PRO A 100 -12.94 11.81 -27.50
CA PRO A 100 -13.04 12.12 -26.07
C PRO A 100 -13.52 10.96 -25.19
N ASP A 101 -14.55 10.21 -25.64
CA ASP A 101 -15.07 9.07 -24.88
C ASP A 101 -14.03 7.93 -24.79
N GLU A 102 -13.30 7.68 -25.87
CA GLU A 102 -12.21 6.70 -25.91
C GLU A 102 -11.06 7.11 -24.97
N ALA A 103 -10.71 8.41 -24.91
CA ALA A 103 -9.74 8.91 -23.95
C ALA A 103 -10.19 8.73 -22.49
N ALA A 104 -11.49 8.86 -22.21
CA ALA A 104 -12.03 8.61 -20.87
C ALA A 104 -11.87 7.13 -20.48
N ASP A 105 -12.11 6.19 -21.41
CA ASP A 105 -11.89 4.77 -21.17
C ASP A 105 -10.40 4.42 -20.98
N PHE A 106 -9.51 5.05 -21.75
CA PHE A 106 -8.06 4.91 -21.56
C PHE A 106 -7.61 5.41 -20.19
N GLN A 107 -8.18 6.52 -19.69
CA GLN A 107 -7.94 7.00 -18.33
C GLN A 107 -8.46 6.04 -17.27
N ARG A 108 -9.63 5.43 -17.47
CA ARG A 108 -10.18 4.42 -16.56
C ARG A 108 -9.28 3.20 -16.42
N LEU A 109 -8.60 2.80 -17.51
CA LEU A 109 -7.59 1.73 -17.48
C LEU A 109 -6.27 2.13 -16.79
N ALA A 110 -5.96 3.42 -16.62
CA ALA A 110 -4.74 3.83 -15.91
C ALA A 110 -4.77 3.45 -14.42
N ALA A 111 -5.95 3.49 -13.79
CA ALA A 111 -6.11 3.12 -12.38
C ALA A 111 -5.70 1.67 -12.06
N PRO A 112 -6.20 0.63 -12.76
CA PRO A 112 -5.78 -0.75 -12.51
C PRO A 112 -4.32 -1.02 -12.92
N ILE A 113 -3.77 -0.27 -13.88
CA ILE A 113 -2.33 -0.33 -14.23
C ILE A 113 -1.47 0.10 -13.03
N LEU A 114 -1.85 1.18 -12.34
CA LEU A 114 -1.10 1.73 -11.20
C LEU A 114 -1.34 0.99 -9.88
N TYR A 115 -2.59 0.64 -9.59
CA TYR A 115 -3.01 0.17 -8.25
C TYR A 115 -3.43 -1.30 -8.17
N ALA A 116 -3.28 -2.07 -9.26
CA ALA A 116 -3.60 -3.51 -9.32
C ALA A 116 -5.04 -3.81 -8.86
N ASP A 117 -6.01 -3.66 -9.76
CA ASP A 117 -7.40 -4.01 -9.46
C ASP A 117 -7.66 -5.49 -9.84
N PRO A 118 -8.07 -6.35 -8.90
CA PRO A 118 -8.33 -7.78 -9.17
C PRO A 118 -9.31 -8.02 -10.32
N ARG A 119 -10.25 -7.10 -10.56
CA ARG A 119 -11.28 -7.24 -11.59
C ARG A 119 -10.72 -7.19 -13.02
N PHE A 120 -9.52 -6.65 -13.19
CA PHE A 120 -8.82 -6.57 -14.48
C PHE A 120 -7.77 -7.66 -14.67
N ARG A 121 -7.55 -8.49 -13.65
CA ARG A 121 -6.57 -9.58 -13.64
C ARG A 121 -7.25 -10.94 -13.82
N PRO A 122 -6.50 -12.01 -14.12
CA PRO A 122 -7.03 -13.37 -14.08
C PRO A 122 -7.51 -13.76 -12.67
N SER A 123 -8.21 -14.89 -12.56
CA SER A 123 -8.58 -15.46 -11.27
C SER A 123 -7.35 -15.77 -10.40
N SER A 124 -7.52 -15.76 -9.08
CA SER A 124 -6.44 -16.10 -8.14
C SER A 124 -5.80 -17.45 -8.47
N GLU A 125 -6.60 -18.47 -8.83
CA GLU A 125 -6.08 -19.78 -9.25
C GLU A 125 -5.17 -19.70 -10.48
N ALA A 126 -5.54 -18.90 -11.48
CA ALA A 126 -4.72 -18.70 -12.67
C ALA A 126 -3.43 -17.93 -12.36
N ILE A 127 -3.50 -16.93 -11.47
CA ILE A 127 -2.33 -16.19 -11.00
C ILE A 127 -1.36 -17.12 -10.27
N VAL A 128 -1.85 -17.93 -9.33
CA VAL A 128 -1.03 -18.90 -8.58
C VAL A 128 -0.38 -19.91 -9.52
N ARG A 129 -1.15 -20.48 -10.46
CA ARG A 129 -0.65 -21.44 -11.44
C ARG A 129 0.43 -20.86 -12.35
N GLY A 130 0.34 -19.57 -12.67
CA GLY A 130 1.30 -18.84 -13.49
C GLY A 130 2.38 -18.11 -12.69
N ALA A 131 2.43 -18.23 -11.38
CA ALA A 131 3.40 -17.49 -10.57
C ALA A 131 4.82 -18.01 -10.84
N GLY A 132 5.76 -17.12 -11.13
CA GLY A 132 7.13 -17.48 -11.49
C GLY A 132 8.07 -16.29 -11.43
N GLY A 133 9.35 -16.53 -11.71
CA GLY A 133 10.39 -15.53 -11.68
C GLY A 133 10.33 -14.55 -12.86
N GLN A 134 10.77 -13.31 -12.62
CA GLN A 134 10.86 -12.26 -13.64
C GLN A 134 11.64 -12.70 -14.88
N SER A 135 12.72 -13.48 -14.67
CA SER A 135 13.57 -13.99 -15.75
C SER A 135 12.86 -14.86 -16.77
N GLY A 136 11.68 -15.41 -16.43
CA GLY A 136 10.84 -16.16 -17.37
C GLY A 136 10.32 -15.34 -18.55
N LEU A 137 10.36 -14.01 -18.47
CA LEU A 137 9.93 -13.11 -19.55
C LEU A 137 11.04 -12.79 -20.56
N TRP A 138 12.31 -12.86 -20.15
CA TRP A 138 13.44 -12.37 -20.94
C TRP A 138 13.67 -13.09 -22.28
N PRO A 139 13.41 -14.41 -22.43
CA PRO A 139 13.47 -15.08 -23.73
C PRO A 139 12.55 -14.47 -24.79
N HIS A 140 11.54 -13.70 -24.37
CA HIS A 140 10.60 -13.01 -25.25
C HIS A 140 10.87 -11.51 -25.37
N GLY A 141 12.02 -11.04 -24.87
CA GLY A 141 12.45 -9.64 -24.95
C GLY A 141 11.73 -8.69 -23.99
N VAL A 142 10.91 -9.21 -23.07
CA VAL A 142 10.15 -8.41 -22.10
C VAL A 142 10.91 -8.39 -20.77
N SER A 143 11.22 -7.20 -20.23
CA SER A 143 12.01 -7.11 -18.98
C SER A 143 11.20 -7.45 -17.73
N GLY A 144 9.93 -7.03 -17.69
CA GLY A 144 9.05 -7.17 -16.53
C GLY A 144 9.13 -6.03 -15.51
N ASP A 145 9.91 -4.97 -15.78
CA ASP A 145 10.07 -3.84 -14.83
C ASP A 145 8.87 -2.88 -14.88
N LEU A 146 8.22 -2.78 -16.04
CA LEU A 146 7.04 -1.96 -16.24
C LEU A 146 5.76 -2.76 -16.03
N PRO A 147 4.67 -2.11 -15.59
CA PRO A 147 3.34 -2.69 -15.64
C PRO A 147 3.02 -3.27 -17.02
N ILE A 148 2.45 -4.48 -17.08
CA ILE A 148 2.07 -5.12 -18.35
C ILE A 148 0.55 -5.09 -18.53
N VAL A 149 0.13 -4.59 -19.69
CA VAL A 149 -1.21 -4.80 -20.25
C VAL A 149 -1.12 -5.93 -21.27
N LEU A 150 -1.88 -6.99 -21.03
CA LEU A 150 -1.89 -8.19 -21.88
C LEU A 150 -3.14 -8.19 -22.77
N CYS A 151 -2.95 -8.17 -24.09
CA CYS A 151 -3.99 -8.38 -25.08
C CYS A 151 -3.94 -9.81 -25.61
N ARG A 152 -5.08 -10.50 -25.64
CA ARG A 152 -5.24 -11.83 -26.22
C ARG A 152 -6.17 -11.75 -27.41
N ILE A 153 -5.72 -12.23 -28.57
CA ILE A 153 -6.47 -12.21 -29.83
C ILE A 153 -6.31 -13.55 -30.56
N ASP A 154 -7.44 -14.12 -31.00
CA ASP A 154 -7.51 -15.41 -31.72
C ASP A 154 -8.13 -15.27 -33.12
N ASP A 155 -8.83 -14.17 -33.41
CA ASP A 155 -9.44 -13.86 -34.70
C ASP A 155 -8.94 -12.53 -35.30
N VAL A 156 -8.80 -12.47 -36.62
CA VAL A 156 -8.44 -11.26 -37.37
C VAL A 156 -9.59 -10.27 -37.44
N GLU A 157 -10.84 -10.72 -37.30
CA GLU A 157 -12.01 -9.84 -37.24
C GLU A 157 -11.93 -8.87 -36.04
N ASP A 158 -11.24 -9.27 -34.96
CA ASP A 158 -11.06 -8.46 -33.75
C ASP A 158 -9.84 -7.51 -33.80
N ILE A 159 -9.17 -7.37 -34.95
CA ILE A 159 -7.93 -6.57 -35.07
C ILE A 159 -8.13 -5.10 -34.68
N ASP A 160 -9.34 -4.57 -34.78
CA ASP A 160 -9.66 -3.21 -34.36
C ASP A 160 -9.47 -3.00 -32.85
N GLN A 161 -9.58 -4.06 -32.03
CA GLN A 161 -9.30 -3.97 -30.59
C GLN A 161 -7.81 -3.84 -30.30
N VAL A 162 -6.97 -4.47 -31.12
CA VAL A 162 -5.51 -4.26 -31.06
C VAL A 162 -5.18 -2.83 -31.46
N ARG A 163 -5.79 -2.30 -32.52
CA ARG A 163 -5.59 -0.89 -32.94
C ARG A 163 -6.03 0.09 -31.86
N GLN A 164 -7.15 -0.17 -31.18
CA GLN A 164 -7.60 0.62 -30.04
C GLN A 164 -6.59 0.59 -28.89
N LEU A 165 -6.06 -0.58 -28.52
CA LEU A 165 -5.06 -0.69 -27.46
C LEU A 165 -3.72 -0.02 -27.80
N LEU A 166 -3.32 -0.05 -29.07
CA LEU A 166 -2.14 0.70 -29.54
C LEU A 166 -2.34 2.21 -29.36
N ARG A 167 -3.54 2.73 -29.65
CA ARG A 167 -3.88 4.14 -29.35
C ARG A 167 -3.91 4.42 -27.85
N ALA A 168 -4.40 3.49 -27.04
CA ALA A 168 -4.38 3.59 -25.58
C ALA A 168 -2.94 3.66 -25.04
N HIS A 169 -2.04 2.84 -25.60
CA HIS A 169 -0.63 2.83 -25.26
C HIS A 169 0.06 4.16 -25.55
N GLU A 170 -0.16 4.73 -26.74
CA GLU A 170 0.35 6.06 -27.09
C GLU A 170 -0.27 7.16 -26.22
N TYR A 171 -1.56 7.04 -25.87
CA TYR A 171 -2.21 7.95 -24.93
C TYR A 171 -1.54 7.92 -23.55
N TRP A 172 -1.27 6.75 -22.99
CA TRP A 172 -0.59 6.61 -21.70
C TRP A 172 0.83 7.16 -21.75
N ARG A 173 1.60 6.86 -22.81
CA ARG A 173 2.94 7.42 -23.02
C ARG A 173 2.91 8.94 -23.06
N MET A 174 1.96 9.53 -23.78
CA MET A 174 1.73 10.98 -23.83
C MET A 174 1.36 11.57 -22.47
N LYS A 175 0.67 10.81 -21.61
CA LYS A 175 0.35 11.21 -20.22
C LYS A 175 1.44 10.87 -19.21
N GLY A 176 2.60 10.36 -19.65
CA GLY A 176 3.72 10.04 -18.77
C GLY A 176 3.56 8.72 -18.01
N LEU A 177 2.61 7.87 -18.39
CA LEU A 177 2.44 6.54 -17.80
C LEU A 177 3.24 5.50 -18.57
N ALA A 178 4.27 4.96 -17.91
CA ALA A 178 5.11 3.91 -18.48
C ALA A 178 4.43 2.53 -18.36
N VAL A 179 4.30 1.82 -19.48
CA VAL A 179 3.56 0.54 -19.54
C VAL A 179 4.00 -0.26 -20.76
N ASP A 180 4.16 -1.56 -20.57
CA ASP A 180 4.42 -2.51 -21.66
C ASP A 180 3.10 -3.11 -22.14
N LEU A 181 2.91 -3.14 -23.47
CA LEU A 181 1.76 -3.77 -24.12
C LEU A 181 2.20 -5.08 -24.75
N VAL A 182 1.74 -6.20 -24.20
CA VAL A 182 2.01 -7.53 -24.75
C VAL A 182 0.78 -7.99 -25.52
N ILE A 183 0.90 -8.27 -26.81
CA ILE A 183 -0.18 -8.76 -27.67
C ILE A 183 0.12 -10.21 -28.01
N VAL A 184 -0.72 -11.14 -27.57
CA VAL A 184 -0.55 -12.57 -27.81
C VAL A 184 -1.54 -13.04 -28.86
N ASN A 185 -1.00 -13.49 -29.99
CA ASN A 185 -1.74 -14.21 -31.02
C ASN A 185 -1.98 -15.67 -30.55
N GLU A 186 -3.23 -16.00 -30.22
CA GLU A 186 -3.66 -17.32 -29.73
C GLU A 186 -4.25 -18.21 -30.84
N ARG A 187 -4.17 -17.80 -32.10
CA ARG A 187 -4.71 -18.57 -33.24
C ARG A 187 -3.92 -19.87 -33.45
N VAL A 188 -4.64 -21.00 -33.56
CA VAL A 188 -4.07 -22.36 -33.57
C VAL A 188 -3.99 -22.99 -34.97
N SER A 189 -4.57 -22.36 -36.01
CA SER A 189 -4.76 -22.95 -37.35
C SER A 189 -3.78 -22.44 -38.42
N SER A 190 -3.87 -22.94 -39.66
CA SER A 190 -3.04 -22.52 -40.81
C SER A 190 -3.04 -21.01 -41.12
N TYR A 191 -3.94 -20.24 -40.51
CA TYR A 191 -4.09 -18.80 -40.67
C TYR A 191 -3.44 -17.98 -39.53
N THR A 192 -2.62 -18.60 -38.67
CA THR A 192 -1.85 -17.89 -37.62
C THR A 192 -0.94 -16.81 -38.20
N GLN A 193 -0.34 -17.07 -39.37
CA GLN A 193 0.56 -16.12 -40.03
C GLN A 193 -0.17 -14.86 -40.50
N ASP A 194 -1.39 -14.98 -41.02
CA ASP A 194 -2.17 -13.83 -41.50
C ASP A 194 -2.51 -12.89 -40.35
N LEU A 195 -2.95 -13.44 -39.21
CA LEU A 195 -3.21 -12.65 -38.02
C LEU A 195 -1.93 -12.03 -37.46
N GLN A 196 -0.81 -12.77 -37.47
CA GLN A 196 0.48 -12.25 -37.01
C GLN A 196 0.93 -11.06 -37.87
N ILE A 197 0.83 -11.16 -39.20
CA ILE A 197 1.14 -10.07 -40.12
C ILE A 197 0.23 -8.87 -39.86
N ALA A 198 -1.07 -9.09 -39.65
CA ALA A 198 -2.01 -8.02 -39.34
C ALA A 198 -1.63 -7.27 -38.04
N ILE A 199 -1.26 -8.00 -36.99
CA ILE A 199 -0.79 -7.41 -35.72
C ILE A 199 0.51 -6.62 -35.94
N GLU A 200 1.52 -7.21 -36.57
CA GLU A 200 2.81 -6.55 -36.82
C GLU A 200 2.65 -5.30 -37.69
N THR A 201 1.78 -5.35 -38.72
CA THR A 201 1.44 -4.19 -39.54
C THR A 201 0.77 -3.10 -38.70
N ALA A 202 -0.19 -3.44 -37.82
CA ALA A 202 -0.82 -2.47 -36.93
C ALA A 202 0.21 -1.81 -35.98
N VAL A 203 1.12 -2.60 -35.39
CA VAL A 203 2.20 -2.11 -34.52
C VAL A 203 3.12 -1.16 -35.29
N ARG A 204 3.57 -1.55 -36.50
CA ARG A 204 4.45 -0.74 -37.34
C ARG A 204 3.82 0.58 -37.74
N ILE A 205 2.54 0.56 -38.13
CA ILE A 205 1.78 1.78 -38.47
C ILE A 205 1.74 2.71 -37.25
N CYS A 206 1.46 2.19 -36.06
CA CYS A 206 1.44 2.98 -34.83
C CYS A 206 2.82 3.61 -34.53
N GLN A 207 3.90 2.83 -34.62
CA GLN A 207 5.27 3.30 -34.33
C GLN A 207 5.80 4.31 -35.35
N SER A 208 5.30 4.27 -36.59
CA SER A 208 5.71 5.19 -37.66
C SER A 208 5.13 6.62 -37.54
N ARG A 209 4.14 6.83 -36.65
CA ARG A 209 3.53 8.15 -36.45
C ARG A 209 4.53 9.13 -35.81
N PRO A 210 4.62 10.38 -36.30
CA PRO A 210 5.51 11.37 -35.72
C PRO A 210 5.15 11.63 -34.26
N ARG A 211 6.12 11.37 -33.38
CA ARG A 211 5.99 11.54 -31.93
C ARG A 211 6.12 13.01 -31.57
N PHE A 212 5.28 13.48 -30.66
CA PHE A 212 5.37 14.83 -30.14
C PHE A 212 6.59 14.93 -29.21
N ASP A 213 7.39 15.97 -29.41
CA ASP A 213 8.69 16.15 -28.77
C ASP A 213 8.53 16.48 -27.27
N GLN A 214 8.79 15.49 -26.43
CA GLN A 214 9.06 15.55 -24.99
C GLN A 214 9.57 14.17 -24.59
N VAL A 215 10.31 14.06 -23.48
CA VAL A 215 10.77 12.77 -22.92
C VAL A 215 9.55 11.93 -22.52
N LEU A 216 8.98 11.20 -23.47
CA LEU A 216 7.81 10.35 -23.25
C LEU A 216 8.17 9.20 -22.32
N ALA A 217 7.20 8.77 -21.51
CA ALA A 217 7.38 7.63 -20.63
C ALA A 217 7.80 6.36 -21.40
N GLN A 218 8.61 5.53 -20.74
CA GLN A 218 9.13 4.27 -21.30
C GLN A 218 8.01 3.24 -21.48
N GLY A 219 8.23 2.21 -22.31
CA GLY A 219 7.24 1.15 -22.54
C GLY A 219 7.17 0.73 -24.00
N SER A 220 7.18 -0.57 -24.23
CA SER A 220 7.30 -1.19 -25.55
C SER A 220 6.07 -2.02 -25.88
N VAL A 221 5.88 -2.29 -27.18
CA VAL A 221 4.83 -3.18 -27.67
C VAL A 221 5.47 -4.48 -28.14
N TYR A 222 4.98 -5.61 -27.62
CA TYR A 222 5.52 -6.94 -27.90
C TYR A 222 4.45 -7.81 -28.58
N PRO A 223 4.50 -7.94 -29.92
CA PRO A 223 3.65 -8.89 -30.64
C PRO A 223 4.24 -10.30 -30.51
N LEU A 224 3.62 -11.15 -29.69
CA LEU A 224 4.06 -12.51 -29.39
C LEU A 224 3.10 -13.55 -29.96
N ARG A 225 3.63 -14.75 -30.21
CA ARG A 225 2.86 -15.90 -30.72
C ARG A 225 2.70 -16.97 -29.65
N ALA A 226 1.47 -17.43 -29.42
CA ALA A 226 1.19 -18.43 -28.39
C ALA A 226 1.79 -19.82 -28.68
N ASP A 227 1.94 -20.20 -29.96
CA ASP A 227 2.50 -21.49 -30.39
C ASP A 227 4.03 -21.57 -30.20
N LEU A 228 4.71 -20.42 -30.11
CA LEU A 228 6.13 -20.32 -29.79
C LEU A 228 6.40 -20.18 -28.28
N MET A 229 5.37 -20.24 -27.44
CA MET A 229 5.47 -20.11 -25.99
C MET A 229 5.05 -21.38 -25.26
N ALA A 230 5.89 -21.84 -24.32
CA ALA A 230 5.49 -22.88 -23.38
C ALA A 230 4.26 -22.45 -22.56
N GLY A 231 3.43 -23.42 -22.15
CA GLY A 231 2.21 -23.14 -21.37
C GLY A 231 2.48 -22.37 -20.07
N GLN A 232 3.60 -22.67 -19.39
CA GLN A 232 4.02 -21.97 -18.17
C GLN A 232 4.34 -20.49 -18.42
N VAL A 233 4.96 -20.15 -19.54
CA VAL A 233 5.28 -18.75 -19.89
C VAL A 233 4.00 -17.97 -20.20
N ARG A 234 3.05 -18.59 -20.90
CA ARG A 234 1.72 -17.99 -21.13
C ARG A 234 1.00 -17.72 -19.81
N ALA A 235 1.07 -18.66 -18.87
CA ALA A 235 0.51 -18.48 -17.54
C ALA A 235 1.24 -17.37 -16.76
N LEU A 236 2.56 -17.24 -16.92
CA LEU A 236 3.36 -16.17 -16.32
C LEU A 236 2.93 -14.78 -16.81
N PHE A 237 2.80 -14.58 -18.13
CA PHE A 237 2.29 -13.30 -18.66
C PHE A 237 0.89 -12.95 -18.11
N GLN A 238 0.02 -13.95 -17.96
CA GLN A 238 -1.29 -13.75 -17.36
C GLN A 238 -1.20 -13.38 -15.87
N SER A 239 -0.36 -14.07 -15.10
CA SER A 239 -0.27 -13.86 -13.65
C SER A 239 0.24 -12.47 -13.29
N ILE A 240 1.16 -11.91 -14.09
CA ILE A 240 1.81 -10.62 -13.82
C ILE A 240 1.15 -9.43 -14.50
N ALA A 241 0.26 -9.66 -15.48
CA ALA A 241 -0.49 -8.59 -16.12
C ALA A 241 -1.33 -7.82 -15.11
N ARG A 242 -1.31 -6.49 -15.21
CA ARG A 242 -2.19 -5.58 -14.45
C ARG A 242 -3.58 -5.51 -15.04
N VAL A 243 -3.65 -5.64 -16.36
CA VAL A 243 -4.89 -5.64 -17.13
C VAL A 243 -4.79 -6.73 -18.19
N VAL A 244 -5.79 -7.61 -18.26
CA VAL A 244 -5.95 -8.59 -19.32
C VAL A 244 -7.16 -8.23 -20.18
N VAL A 245 -6.89 -7.92 -21.44
CA VAL A 245 -7.88 -7.64 -22.47
C VAL A 245 -8.01 -8.84 -23.38
N VAL A 246 -9.25 -9.27 -23.64
CA VAL A 246 -9.54 -10.34 -24.61
C VAL A 246 -10.29 -9.72 -25.78
N ALA A 247 -9.70 -9.74 -26.97
CA ALA A 247 -10.17 -9.00 -28.14
C ALA A 247 -11.62 -9.36 -28.53
N ARG A 248 -11.96 -10.65 -28.53
CA ARG A 248 -13.33 -11.15 -28.77
C ARG A 248 -14.42 -10.65 -27.81
N ARG A 249 -14.03 -10.00 -26.70
CA ARG A 249 -14.97 -9.34 -25.79
C ARG A 249 -15.33 -7.93 -26.28
N GLY A 250 -14.92 -7.53 -27.47
CA GLY A 250 -15.20 -6.21 -28.01
C GLY A 250 -14.25 -5.15 -27.45
N ASN A 251 -14.67 -3.90 -27.61
CA ASN A 251 -13.82 -2.75 -27.33
C ASN A 251 -13.61 -2.54 -25.82
N ILE A 252 -12.75 -1.59 -25.47
CA ILE A 252 -12.43 -1.29 -24.07
C ILE A 252 -13.68 -0.86 -23.31
N ALA A 253 -14.59 -0.10 -23.91
CA ALA A 253 -15.85 0.31 -23.29
C ALA A 253 -16.72 -0.91 -22.94
N ASP A 254 -16.85 -1.87 -23.86
CA ASP A 254 -17.57 -3.13 -23.65
C ASP A 254 -16.96 -3.94 -22.51
N GLN A 255 -15.63 -3.96 -22.41
CA GLN A 255 -14.93 -4.67 -21.34
C GLN A 255 -15.14 -3.98 -19.99
N LEU A 256 -15.03 -2.65 -19.93
CA LEU A 256 -15.29 -1.85 -18.74
C LEU A 256 -16.75 -1.98 -18.28
N ALA A 257 -17.71 -2.07 -19.20
CA ALA A 257 -19.13 -2.24 -18.88
C ALA A 257 -19.45 -3.58 -18.23
N ARG A 258 -18.64 -4.63 -18.48
CA ARG A 258 -18.80 -5.95 -17.86
C ARG A 258 -18.28 -6.00 -16.42
N LEU A 259 -17.47 -5.04 -16.00
CA LEU A 259 -16.95 -4.99 -14.64
C LEU A 259 -18.05 -4.46 -13.71
N SER A 260 -18.76 -5.37 -13.03
CA SER A 260 -19.65 -4.97 -11.95
C SER A 260 -18.85 -4.23 -10.87
N SER A 261 -19.40 -3.12 -10.37
CA SER A 261 -18.90 -2.55 -9.11
C SER A 261 -19.49 -3.39 -7.98
N PRO A 262 -18.69 -4.04 -7.13
CA PRO A 262 -19.21 -4.51 -5.86
C PRO A 262 -19.78 -3.30 -5.13
N ALA A 263 -20.97 -3.42 -4.56
CA ALA A 263 -21.49 -2.41 -3.66
C ALA A 263 -20.44 -2.22 -2.56
N ALA A 264 -19.88 -1.02 -2.43
CA ALA A 264 -19.00 -0.73 -1.32
C ALA A 264 -19.81 -0.94 -0.04
N ALA A 265 -19.43 -1.92 0.78
CA ALA A 265 -20.00 -2.07 2.11
C ALA A 265 -19.84 -0.71 2.82
N ALA A 266 -20.93 -0.19 3.37
CA ALA A 266 -20.89 1.07 4.08
C ALA A 266 -19.88 0.93 5.23
N PRO A 267 -18.99 1.92 5.46
CA PRO A 267 -18.04 1.86 6.56
C PRO A 267 -18.84 1.70 7.86
N SER A 268 -18.62 0.60 8.58
CA SER A 268 -19.21 0.44 9.91
C SER A 268 -18.59 1.48 10.82
N LYS A 269 -19.37 2.46 11.29
CA LYS A 269 -18.86 3.44 12.24
C LYS A 269 -18.57 2.74 13.56
N ARG A 270 -17.30 2.66 13.93
CA ARG A 270 -16.88 2.14 15.24
C ARG A 270 -17.41 3.04 16.35
N ARG A 271 -17.93 2.43 17.41
CA ARG A 271 -18.29 3.15 18.63
C ARG A 271 -17.00 3.56 19.34
N PRO A 272 -16.85 4.82 19.77
CA PRO A 272 -15.67 5.22 20.54
C PRO A 272 -15.52 4.30 21.76
N PRO A 273 -14.29 3.92 22.13
CA PRO A 273 -14.06 3.07 23.30
C PRO A 273 -14.71 3.70 24.54
N ALA A 274 -15.28 2.88 25.42
CA ALA A 274 -15.74 3.39 26.69
C ALA A 274 -14.52 3.90 27.47
N THR A 275 -14.59 5.12 27.98
CA THR A 275 -13.56 5.67 28.86
C THR A 275 -13.70 5.04 30.24
N ASP A 276 -13.09 3.89 30.43
CA ASP A 276 -12.73 3.44 31.77
C ASP A 276 -11.66 4.38 32.34
N PRO A 277 -11.67 4.68 33.65
CA PRO A 277 -10.61 5.46 34.26
C PRO A 277 -9.27 4.76 34.03
N PRO A 278 -8.23 5.50 33.59
CA PRO A 278 -6.97 4.88 33.23
C PRO A 278 -6.35 4.18 34.45
N VAL A 279 -6.05 2.90 34.29
CA VAL A 279 -5.25 2.16 35.27
C VAL A 279 -3.81 2.61 35.09
N ARG A 280 -3.33 3.49 35.97
CA ARG A 280 -1.92 3.87 36.02
C ARG A 280 -1.12 2.74 36.62
N VAL A 281 -0.19 2.20 35.84
CA VAL A 281 0.84 1.28 36.36
C VAL A 281 1.97 2.16 36.89
N ASP A 282 2.40 1.93 38.13
CA ASP A 282 3.54 2.63 38.72
C ASP A 282 4.86 2.02 38.21
N ALA A 283 5.08 2.09 36.90
CA ALA A 283 6.27 1.56 36.22
C ALA A 283 7.47 2.52 36.30
N GLN A 284 7.33 3.63 37.02
CA GLN A 284 8.35 4.67 37.17
C GLN A 284 9.29 4.38 38.33
N GLN A 285 8.84 3.61 39.32
CA GLN A 285 9.65 3.25 40.47
C GLN A 285 10.84 2.39 40.01
N ASP A 286 12.01 2.68 40.56
CA ASP A 286 13.28 1.97 40.33
C ASP A 286 13.94 2.15 38.94
N LEU A 287 13.53 3.14 38.14
CA LEU A 287 14.24 3.49 36.91
C LEU A 287 15.45 4.41 37.16
N GLU A 288 16.61 3.98 36.68
CA GLU A 288 17.85 4.76 36.64
C GLU A 288 17.78 5.83 35.53
N PHE A 289 18.22 7.06 35.82
CA PHE A 289 18.26 8.18 34.85
C PHE A 289 16.93 8.49 34.15
N PHE A 290 15.81 8.45 34.90
CA PHE A 290 14.50 8.75 34.34
C PHE A 290 14.42 10.17 33.76
N ASN A 291 14.06 10.26 32.47
CA ASN A 291 14.01 11.51 31.70
C ASN A 291 12.58 12.06 31.51
N GLY A 292 11.60 11.53 32.24
CA GLY A 292 10.19 11.87 32.12
C GLY A 292 9.39 11.00 31.14
N LEU A 293 10.05 10.32 30.18
CA LEU A 293 9.43 9.36 29.26
C LEU A 293 10.00 7.94 29.41
N GLY A 294 11.17 7.80 30.01
CA GLY A 294 11.82 6.51 30.19
C GLY A 294 13.12 6.60 30.95
N GLY A 295 13.68 5.44 31.30
CA GLY A 295 14.91 5.30 32.06
C GLY A 295 15.48 3.89 31.94
N PHE A 296 16.71 3.69 32.42
CA PHE A 296 17.33 2.38 32.46
C PHE A 296 16.79 1.56 33.63
N ALA A 297 16.74 0.24 33.46
CA ALA A 297 16.38 -0.69 34.52
C ALA A 297 17.34 -1.89 34.52
N LYS A 298 17.33 -2.64 35.62
CA LYS A 298 18.14 -3.87 35.80
C LYS A 298 19.63 -3.62 35.55
N ASP A 299 20.19 -2.60 36.18
CA ASP A 299 21.59 -2.19 36.04
C ASP A 299 21.96 -1.89 34.58
N GLY A 300 21.11 -1.12 33.90
CA GLY A 300 21.30 -0.73 32.49
C GLY A 300 21.13 -1.85 31.45
N ARG A 301 20.59 -3.02 31.83
CA ARG A 301 20.33 -4.13 30.88
C ARG A 301 19.07 -3.93 30.04
N GLU A 302 18.23 -3.00 30.46
CA GLU A 302 16.96 -2.69 29.82
C GLU A 302 16.74 -1.18 29.80
N TYR A 303 16.12 -0.67 28.74
CA TYR A 303 15.58 0.69 28.71
C TYR A 303 14.06 0.62 28.68
N VAL A 304 13.42 1.28 29.64
CA VAL A 304 11.97 1.29 29.82
C VAL A 304 11.41 2.61 29.32
N VAL A 305 10.42 2.55 28.43
CA VAL A 305 9.64 3.69 27.94
C VAL A 305 8.25 3.62 28.57
N VAL A 306 7.78 4.72 29.15
CA VAL A 306 6.47 4.86 29.79
C VAL A 306 5.69 5.95 29.06
N LEU A 307 4.62 5.56 28.38
CA LEU A 307 3.78 6.44 27.56
C LEU A 307 2.35 6.52 28.12
N ASP A 308 2.02 7.61 28.81
CA ASP A 308 0.66 7.88 29.30
C ASP A 308 -0.18 8.66 28.29
N GLY A 309 -1.44 8.25 28.08
CA GLY A 309 -2.41 9.02 27.29
C GLY A 309 -1.91 9.32 25.87
N ASP A 310 -1.80 10.60 25.48
CA ASP A 310 -1.31 10.98 24.13
C ASP A 310 0.21 11.23 24.06
N ARG A 311 0.98 10.89 25.10
CA ARG A 311 2.45 11.07 25.09
C ARG A 311 3.12 10.09 24.13
N ALA A 312 4.12 10.56 23.41
CA ALA A 312 4.96 9.78 22.51
C ALA A 312 6.43 10.15 22.71
N THR A 313 7.35 9.29 22.27
CA THR A 313 8.79 9.60 22.31
C THR A 313 9.12 10.72 21.33
N PRO A 314 10.16 11.56 21.55
CA PRO A 314 10.49 12.66 20.65
C PRO A 314 10.80 12.22 19.20
N ALA A 315 11.38 11.02 19.07
CA ALA A 315 11.57 10.28 17.83
C ALA A 315 11.43 8.78 18.15
N PRO A 316 11.19 7.89 17.17
CA PRO A 316 11.07 6.46 17.41
C PRO A 316 12.28 5.93 18.18
N TRP A 317 12.06 5.50 19.42
CA TRP A 317 13.10 4.88 20.23
C TRP A 317 13.04 3.39 19.99
N ILE A 318 14.02 2.86 19.25
CA ILE A 318 13.95 1.49 18.73
C ILE A 318 14.90 0.55 19.46
N ASN A 319 14.49 -0.72 19.54
CA ASN A 319 15.36 -1.84 19.84
C ASN A 319 15.52 -2.72 18.60
N VAL A 320 16.74 -3.19 18.37
CA VAL A 320 17.08 -4.12 17.28
C VAL A 320 17.35 -5.48 17.89
N VAL A 321 16.56 -6.49 17.51
CA VAL A 321 16.68 -7.86 18.00
C VAL A 321 16.96 -8.78 16.82
N ALA A 322 18.11 -9.43 16.81
CA ALA A 322 18.53 -10.27 15.70
C ALA A 322 19.41 -11.44 16.13
N ASN A 323 19.41 -12.47 15.29
CA ASN A 323 20.43 -13.50 15.21
C ASN A 323 21.20 -13.32 13.87
N PRO A 324 22.18 -14.17 13.52
CA PRO A 324 22.96 -14.00 12.29
C PRO A 324 22.15 -13.98 10.97
N ALA A 325 20.96 -14.58 10.95
CA ALA A 325 20.17 -14.79 9.73
C ALA A 325 18.78 -14.12 9.76
N PHE A 326 18.37 -13.49 10.86
CA PHE A 326 17.01 -13.00 11.02
C PHE A 326 16.93 -11.92 12.09
N GLY A 327 16.04 -10.96 11.93
CA GLY A 327 15.83 -9.95 12.98
C GLY A 327 14.57 -9.14 12.82
N PHE A 328 14.29 -8.35 13.85
CA PHE A 328 13.26 -7.34 13.83
C PHE A 328 13.69 -6.08 14.59
N GLN A 329 13.03 -4.98 14.29
CA GLN A 329 13.03 -3.74 15.06
C GLN A 329 11.69 -3.58 15.76
N ALA A 330 11.71 -2.99 16.95
CA ALA A 330 10.50 -2.59 17.66
C ALA A 330 10.70 -1.22 18.31
N SER A 331 9.81 -0.27 18.02
CA SER A 331 9.81 1.05 18.68
C SER A 331 9.16 1.00 20.07
N GLY A 332 9.38 2.02 20.88
CA GLY A 332 8.70 2.20 22.18
C GLY A 332 7.18 2.30 22.03
N GLU A 333 6.69 2.80 20.90
CA GLU A 333 5.27 2.78 20.55
C GLU A 333 4.76 1.42 20.05
N GLY A 334 5.66 0.48 19.73
CA GLY A 334 5.36 -0.86 19.26
C GLY A 334 5.28 -1.03 17.73
N SER A 335 5.71 -0.02 16.97
CA SER A 335 5.91 -0.17 15.52
C SER A 335 6.98 -1.23 15.25
N GLY A 336 6.75 -2.07 14.25
CA GLY A 336 7.54 -3.26 13.96
C GLY A 336 8.01 -3.33 12.52
N TYR A 337 9.22 -3.87 12.34
CA TYR A 337 9.83 -4.19 11.05
C TYR A 337 10.64 -5.49 11.17
N THR A 338 10.38 -6.49 10.34
CA THR A 338 11.01 -7.82 10.39
C THR A 338 11.67 -8.17 9.06
N TRP A 339 12.84 -8.80 9.10
CA TRP A 339 13.61 -9.22 7.91
C TRP A 339 14.24 -10.60 8.09
N SER A 340 14.62 -11.21 6.97
CA SER A 340 15.40 -12.45 6.93
C SER A 340 16.65 -12.24 6.08
N GLU A 341 17.82 -12.65 6.57
CA GLU A 341 19.15 -12.55 5.97
C GLU A 341 19.65 -11.11 5.73
N ASN A 342 18.84 -10.23 5.14
CA ASN A 342 19.21 -8.87 4.81
C ASN A 342 18.10 -7.86 5.14
N SER A 343 18.39 -6.91 6.04
CA SER A 343 17.45 -5.90 6.52
C SER A 343 17.18 -4.75 5.54
N ARG A 344 17.69 -4.81 4.31
CA ARG A 344 17.37 -3.85 3.23
C ARG A 344 16.69 -4.55 2.07
N GLU A 345 17.25 -5.68 1.64
CA GLU A 345 16.86 -6.38 0.41
C GLU A 345 15.79 -7.45 0.61
N ASN A 346 15.62 -7.97 1.84
CA ASN A 346 14.67 -9.03 2.13
C ASN A 346 13.82 -8.71 3.37
N GLN A 347 13.07 -7.62 3.23
CA GLN A 347 12.07 -7.18 4.20
C GLN A 347 10.92 -8.19 4.18
N LEU A 348 10.56 -8.72 5.35
CA LEU A 348 9.35 -9.55 5.48
C LEU A 348 8.12 -8.68 5.71
N THR A 349 8.28 -7.62 6.50
CA THR A 349 7.26 -6.60 6.79
C THR A 349 7.81 -5.21 6.45
N PRO A 350 6.99 -4.18 6.24
CA PRO A 350 7.48 -2.90 5.74
C PRO A 350 8.31 -2.16 6.77
N TRP A 351 9.46 -1.66 6.34
CA TRP A 351 10.21 -0.66 7.09
C TRP A 351 9.73 0.76 6.76
N SER A 352 9.74 1.64 7.76
CA SER A 352 9.43 3.05 7.59
C SER A 352 10.49 3.92 8.28
N ASN A 353 10.98 4.93 7.56
CA ASN A 353 11.85 5.97 8.11
C ASN A 353 11.06 7.23 8.52
N ASP A 354 9.79 7.07 8.89
CA ASP A 354 8.91 8.17 9.26
C ASP A 354 9.06 8.52 10.75
N PRO A 355 9.78 9.61 11.12
CA PRO A 355 10.02 9.95 12.53
C PRO A 355 8.79 10.54 13.22
N VAL A 356 7.73 10.86 12.46
CA VAL A 356 6.53 11.55 12.95
C VAL A 356 5.46 10.52 13.29
N CYS A 357 5.05 9.74 12.30
CA CYS A 357 3.96 8.78 12.41
C CYS A 357 4.42 7.45 13.00
N ASP A 358 5.63 6.98 12.66
CA ASP A 358 6.12 5.64 13.00
C ASP A 358 5.12 4.50 12.67
N PRO A 359 4.68 4.38 11.40
CA PRO A 359 3.56 3.50 11.04
C PRO A 359 3.92 2.01 11.19
N PRO A 360 3.09 1.20 11.87
CA PRO A 360 3.35 -0.22 12.05
C PRO A 360 3.03 -1.04 10.80
N GLY A 361 3.91 -1.98 10.45
CA GLY A 361 3.64 -3.05 9.47
C GLY A 361 3.07 -4.34 10.07
N GLU A 362 3.05 -4.41 11.40
CA GLU A 362 2.65 -5.58 12.19
C GLU A 362 1.80 -5.09 13.36
N ALA A 363 0.75 -5.83 13.72
CA ALA A 363 -0.08 -5.49 14.87
C ALA A 363 -0.70 -6.73 15.50
N ILE A 364 -0.95 -6.66 16.81
CA ILE A 364 -1.75 -7.65 17.53
C ILE A 364 -2.95 -6.92 18.14
N PHE A 365 -4.14 -7.39 17.78
CA PHE A 365 -5.40 -6.86 18.26
C PHE A 365 -6.04 -7.83 19.24
N VAL A 366 -6.68 -7.28 20.26
CA VAL A 366 -7.57 -7.98 21.17
C VAL A 366 -8.93 -7.32 21.10
N ARG A 367 -9.96 -8.12 20.86
CA ARG A 367 -11.35 -7.67 20.86
C ARG A 367 -12.14 -8.37 21.94
N ASP A 368 -12.91 -7.61 22.71
CA ASP A 368 -13.94 -8.14 23.59
C ASP A 368 -15.20 -8.41 22.75
N GLU A 369 -15.60 -9.68 22.64
CA GLU A 369 -16.71 -10.12 21.80
C GLU A 369 -18.08 -9.72 22.36
N GLU A 370 -18.16 -9.37 23.65
CA GLU A 370 -19.40 -8.91 24.26
C GLU A 370 -19.62 -7.41 24.04
N THR A 371 -18.56 -6.61 24.15
CA THR A 371 -18.65 -5.15 24.08
C THR A 371 -18.31 -4.59 22.70
N GLY A 372 -17.56 -5.33 21.89
CA GLY A 372 -16.98 -4.87 20.63
C GLY A 372 -15.77 -3.95 20.80
N GLU A 373 -15.25 -3.78 22.01
CA GLU A 373 -14.05 -2.98 22.25
C GLU A 373 -12.82 -3.65 21.67
N LEU A 374 -11.97 -2.84 21.04
CA LEU A 374 -10.77 -3.28 20.32
C LEU A 374 -9.56 -2.49 20.83
N PHE A 375 -8.57 -3.20 21.34
CA PHE A 375 -7.36 -2.65 21.93
C PHE A 375 -6.17 -3.55 21.61
N GLY A 376 -4.97 -3.14 22.00
CA GLY A 376 -3.73 -3.89 21.74
C GLY A 376 -2.73 -3.74 22.87
N PRO A 377 -1.62 -4.50 22.83
CA PRO A 377 -0.56 -4.43 23.84
C PRO A 377 0.38 -3.23 23.65
N THR A 378 0.34 -2.58 22.48
CA THR A 378 1.26 -1.53 22.05
C THR A 378 0.54 -0.20 21.85
N ALA A 379 1.27 0.91 21.94
CA ALA A 379 0.73 2.28 21.78
C ALA A 379 0.17 2.55 20.38
N GLN A 380 0.70 1.87 19.37
CA GLN A 380 0.20 1.85 18.00
C GLN A 380 -0.20 0.43 17.60
N PRO A 381 -1.18 0.27 16.69
CA PRO A 381 -1.89 1.32 15.95
C PRO A 381 -3.10 1.91 16.69
N ILE A 382 -3.55 1.30 17.80
CA ILE A 382 -4.70 1.76 18.59
C ILE A 382 -4.18 2.36 19.88
N ARG A 383 -4.52 3.63 20.12
CA ARG A 383 -4.16 4.38 21.33
C ARG A 383 -5.41 4.72 22.13
N ASP A 384 -5.40 4.37 23.41
CA ASP A 384 -6.37 4.82 24.40
C ASP A 384 -5.70 5.73 25.46
N SER A 385 -6.43 6.06 26.53
CA SER A 385 -5.94 6.91 27.62
C SER A 385 -5.04 6.19 28.64
N GLY A 386 -4.74 4.90 28.43
CA GLY A 386 -3.98 4.07 29.35
C GLY A 386 -2.48 4.41 29.42
N THR A 387 -1.78 3.71 30.30
CA THR A 387 -0.32 3.71 30.38
C THR A 387 0.22 2.52 29.59
N TYR A 388 1.11 2.80 28.64
CA TYR A 388 1.83 1.78 27.86
C TYR A 388 3.28 1.75 28.32
N VAL A 389 3.78 0.56 28.61
CA VAL A 389 5.17 0.38 29.06
C VAL A 389 5.90 -0.53 28.08
N ALA A 390 6.98 -0.03 27.48
CA ALA A 390 7.84 -0.80 26.60
C ALA A 390 9.20 -1.01 27.26
N HIS A 391 9.61 -2.27 27.36
CA HIS A 391 10.87 -2.71 27.93
C HIS A 391 11.77 -3.20 26.80
N HIS A 392 12.82 -2.46 26.49
CA HIS A 392 13.80 -2.84 25.48
C HIS A 392 15.03 -3.43 26.14
N GLY A 393 15.15 -4.75 26.08
CA GLY A 393 16.27 -5.50 26.63
C GLY A 393 17.18 -6.09 25.55
N ARG A 394 18.27 -6.71 25.99
CA ARG A 394 19.17 -7.45 25.09
C ARG A 394 18.47 -8.69 24.56
N GLY A 395 18.16 -8.70 23.26
CA GLY A 395 17.54 -9.85 22.59
C GLY A 395 16.02 -9.94 22.72
N TYR A 396 15.35 -8.94 23.31
CA TYR A 396 13.88 -8.91 23.39
C TYR A 396 13.32 -7.50 23.53
N SER A 397 12.05 -7.34 23.16
CA SER A 397 11.22 -6.21 23.57
C SER A 397 9.96 -6.73 24.24
N ARG A 398 9.53 -6.13 25.35
CA ARG A 398 8.29 -6.49 26.04
C ARG A 398 7.38 -5.28 26.18
N PHE A 399 6.09 -5.46 25.92
CA PHE A 399 5.08 -4.41 25.99
C PHE A 399 4.01 -4.78 26.99
N GLU A 400 3.67 -3.84 27.87
CA GLU A 400 2.65 -3.99 28.89
C GLU A 400 1.60 -2.90 28.75
N HIS A 401 0.33 -3.30 28.82
CA HIS A 401 -0.82 -2.41 28.74
C HIS A 401 -2.01 -3.03 29.46
N THR A 402 -2.91 -2.21 30.02
CA THR A 402 -4.17 -2.70 30.61
C THR A 402 -5.34 -1.89 30.05
N ALA A 403 -6.29 -2.58 29.43
CA ALA A 403 -7.50 -1.98 28.86
C ALA A 403 -8.73 -2.81 29.21
N SER A 404 -9.84 -2.14 29.52
CA SER A 404 -11.15 -2.76 29.80
C SER A 404 -11.12 -3.87 30.86
N GLY A 405 -10.21 -3.76 31.84
CA GLY A 405 -10.00 -4.78 32.88
C GLY A 405 -9.24 -6.04 32.42
N ILE A 406 -8.54 -5.97 31.29
CA ILE A 406 -7.65 -7.02 30.78
C ILE A 406 -6.22 -6.49 30.76
N ALA A 407 -5.31 -7.15 31.47
CA ALA A 407 -3.88 -6.86 31.38
C ALA A 407 -3.24 -7.67 30.24
N LEU A 408 -2.48 -6.99 29.38
CA LEU A 408 -1.76 -7.53 28.24
C LEU A 408 -0.25 -7.45 28.50
N ASP A 409 0.45 -8.53 28.21
CA ASP A 409 1.91 -8.65 28.29
C ASP A 409 2.40 -9.35 27.02
N LEU A 410 3.01 -8.59 26.12
CA LEU A 410 3.55 -9.06 24.85
C LEU A 410 5.07 -9.09 24.93
N LEU A 411 5.67 -10.28 24.87
CA LEU A 411 7.11 -10.46 24.74
C LEU A 411 7.48 -10.83 23.29
N GLN A 412 8.39 -10.08 22.69
CA GLN A 412 8.94 -10.33 21.36
C GLN A 412 10.43 -10.64 21.42
N TYR A 413 10.87 -11.70 20.73
CA TYR A 413 12.29 -12.08 20.65
C TYR A 413 12.56 -12.96 19.42
N VAL A 414 13.85 -13.14 19.11
CA VAL A 414 14.33 -14.07 18.06
C VAL A 414 15.14 -15.17 18.74
N PRO A 415 14.83 -16.46 18.55
CA PRO A 415 15.67 -17.55 19.01
C PRO A 415 17.08 -17.48 18.40
N LEU A 416 18.08 -17.98 19.12
CA LEU A 416 19.47 -17.91 18.65
C LEU A 416 19.73 -18.72 17.37
N ALA A 417 19.03 -19.85 17.20
CA ALA A 417 19.25 -20.79 16.10
C ALA A 417 18.20 -20.68 14.97
N ASP A 418 17.00 -20.18 15.27
CA ASP A 418 15.86 -20.24 14.35
C ASP A 418 15.54 -18.86 13.76
N PRO A 419 15.32 -18.75 12.44
CA PRO A 419 14.97 -17.49 11.77
C PRO A 419 13.48 -17.17 11.94
N ILE A 420 13.05 -17.00 13.19
CA ILE A 420 11.65 -16.75 13.55
C ILE A 420 11.55 -15.63 14.58
N LYS A 421 10.59 -14.72 14.38
CA LYS A 421 10.14 -13.80 15.42
C LYS A 421 9.07 -14.49 16.25
N ILE A 422 9.30 -14.62 17.55
CA ILE A 422 8.27 -15.11 18.47
C ILE A 422 7.61 -13.91 19.15
N SER A 423 6.29 -13.78 18.98
CA SER A 423 5.44 -12.83 19.71
C SER A 423 4.58 -13.58 20.71
N ARG A 424 4.97 -13.60 21.99
CA ARG A 424 4.26 -14.30 23.07
C ARG A 424 3.37 -13.33 23.83
N MET A 425 2.07 -13.40 23.63
CA MET A 425 1.09 -12.61 24.36
C MET A 425 0.49 -13.38 25.54
N ARG A 426 0.47 -12.77 26.72
CA ARG A 426 -0.24 -13.22 27.91
C ARG A 426 -1.36 -12.23 28.22
N LEU A 427 -2.57 -12.77 28.42
CA LEU A 427 -3.75 -12.01 28.80
C LEU A 427 -4.16 -12.41 30.22
N ARG A 428 -4.40 -11.43 31.09
CA ARG A 428 -4.91 -11.65 32.44
C ARG A 428 -6.20 -10.87 32.64
N ASN A 429 -7.27 -11.58 32.93
CA ASN A 429 -8.57 -10.99 33.24
C ASN A 429 -8.59 -10.47 34.69
N LEU A 430 -8.72 -9.15 34.85
CA LEU A 430 -8.78 -8.44 36.13
C LEU A 430 -10.19 -7.95 36.45
N SER A 431 -11.17 -8.24 35.60
CA SER A 431 -12.51 -7.63 35.66
C SER A 431 -13.49 -8.27 36.64
N GLY A 432 -13.12 -9.37 37.29
CA GLY A 432 -13.99 -10.10 38.22
C GLY A 432 -15.16 -10.87 37.56
N ARG A 433 -15.29 -10.83 36.23
CA ARG A 433 -16.29 -11.59 35.45
C ARG A 433 -15.64 -12.36 34.30
N SER A 434 -16.28 -13.42 33.82
CA SER A 434 -15.82 -14.12 32.61
C SER A 434 -15.82 -13.17 31.40
N ARG A 435 -14.88 -13.37 30.48
CA ARG A 435 -14.73 -12.55 29.25
C ARG A 435 -14.47 -13.44 28.05
N ARG A 436 -15.15 -13.15 26.95
CA ARG A 436 -14.92 -13.77 25.65
C ARG A 436 -14.09 -12.83 24.78
N LEU A 437 -12.86 -13.22 24.48
CA LEU A 437 -11.91 -12.39 23.72
C LEU A 437 -11.54 -13.08 22.41
N SER A 438 -11.37 -12.31 21.34
CA SER A 438 -10.65 -12.74 20.13
C SER A 438 -9.30 -12.04 20.04
N VAL A 439 -8.31 -12.74 19.47
CA VAL A 439 -6.96 -12.23 19.24
C VAL A 439 -6.68 -12.33 17.76
N THR A 440 -6.26 -11.22 17.15
CA THR A 440 -5.94 -11.17 15.71
C THR A 440 -4.52 -10.65 15.52
N GLY A 441 -3.70 -11.41 14.79
CA GLY A 441 -2.40 -10.94 14.30
C GLY A 441 -2.54 -10.37 12.88
N TYR A 442 -1.94 -9.21 12.63
CA TYR A 442 -1.84 -8.61 11.31
C TYR A 442 -0.37 -8.52 10.91
N VAL A 443 -0.08 -8.94 9.68
CA VAL A 443 1.25 -8.87 9.07
C VAL A 443 1.10 -8.33 7.66
N GLU A 444 1.74 -7.21 7.36
CA GLU A 444 1.80 -6.67 6.01
C GLU A 444 3.02 -7.23 5.28
N TRP A 445 2.82 -8.23 4.42
CA TRP A 445 3.92 -8.88 3.70
C TRP A 445 4.58 -7.96 2.67
N VAL A 446 5.92 -7.96 2.65
CA VAL A 446 6.76 -7.31 1.63
C VAL A 446 7.50 -8.33 0.79
N LEU A 447 8.25 -9.25 1.41
CA LEU A 447 9.03 -10.31 0.76
C LEU A 447 9.96 -9.78 -0.37
N GLY A 448 10.67 -8.69 -0.08
CA GLY A 448 11.54 -7.99 -1.02
C GLY A 448 12.04 -6.65 -0.50
N THR A 449 12.37 -5.73 -1.40
CA THR A 449 12.94 -4.41 -1.06
C THR A 449 11.89 -3.37 -0.69
N SER A 450 10.68 -3.47 -1.25
CA SER A 450 9.58 -2.54 -0.97
C SER A 450 8.24 -3.18 -1.30
N ARG A 451 7.21 -2.76 -0.54
CA ARG A 451 5.84 -3.23 -0.74
C ARG A 451 5.30 -2.88 -2.13
N SER A 452 5.55 -1.66 -2.61
CA SER A 452 5.03 -1.17 -3.90
C SER A 452 5.52 -2.01 -5.08
N ALA A 453 6.76 -2.49 -5.01
CA ALA A 453 7.32 -3.37 -6.03
C ALA A 453 6.82 -4.82 -5.92
N ALA A 454 6.72 -5.36 -4.70
CA ALA A 454 6.50 -6.78 -4.50
C ALA A 454 5.01 -7.20 -4.41
N ALA A 455 4.12 -6.32 -3.93
CA ALA A 455 2.77 -6.71 -3.50
C ALA A 455 1.94 -7.47 -4.55
N SER A 456 2.11 -7.17 -5.84
CA SER A 456 1.38 -7.86 -6.92
C SER A 456 1.81 -9.28 -7.24
N HIS A 457 2.96 -9.68 -6.68
CA HIS A 457 3.64 -10.94 -6.93
C HIS A 457 3.64 -11.86 -5.71
N ILE A 458 3.14 -11.37 -4.56
CA ILE A 458 2.99 -12.18 -3.36
C ILE A 458 1.82 -13.13 -3.55
N VAL A 459 2.11 -14.41 -3.33
CA VAL A 459 1.12 -15.48 -3.30
C VAL A 459 1.02 -15.96 -1.87
N THR A 460 -0.20 -16.06 -1.36
CA THR A 460 -0.50 -16.60 -0.04
C THR A 460 -1.31 -17.89 -0.15
N GLU A 461 -1.09 -18.79 0.80
CA GLU A 461 -1.84 -20.04 0.93
C GLU A 461 -1.90 -20.46 2.41
N VAL A 462 -2.94 -21.19 2.79
CA VAL A 462 -2.98 -21.83 4.11
C VAL A 462 -2.50 -23.26 3.96
N ASP A 463 -1.54 -23.62 4.80
CA ASP A 463 -1.02 -24.97 4.86
C ASP A 463 -2.04 -25.92 5.49
N GLY A 464 -2.33 -27.03 4.81
CA GLY A 464 -3.38 -27.97 5.24
C GLY A 464 -3.05 -28.73 6.53
N ASP A 465 -1.76 -28.94 6.81
CA ASP A 465 -1.31 -29.76 7.93
C ASP A 465 -1.09 -28.92 9.20
N SER A 466 -0.43 -27.77 9.08
CA SER A 466 -0.13 -26.87 10.21
C SER A 466 -1.20 -25.79 10.43
N GLY A 467 -2.00 -25.48 9.42
CA GLY A 467 -2.90 -24.34 9.40
C GLY A 467 -2.20 -22.99 9.22
N ALA A 468 -0.87 -22.95 9.07
CA ALA A 468 -0.11 -21.70 8.98
C ALA A 468 -0.46 -20.93 7.70
N LEU A 469 -0.54 -19.60 7.80
CA LEU A 469 -0.67 -18.74 6.63
C LEU A 469 0.72 -18.53 6.02
N MET A 470 0.96 -19.15 4.87
CA MET A 470 2.20 -19.04 4.11
C MET A 470 2.14 -17.88 3.11
N ALA A 471 3.29 -17.28 2.84
CA ALA A 471 3.49 -16.25 1.84
C ALA A 471 4.80 -16.47 1.09
N ARG A 472 4.76 -16.35 -0.24
CA ARG A 472 5.93 -16.45 -1.12
C ARG A 472 5.90 -15.36 -2.17
N ASN A 473 7.09 -14.96 -2.64
CA ASN A 473 7.24 -14.04 -3.76
C ASN A 473 8.07 -14.71 -4.87
N PRO A 474 7.44 -15.45 -5.79
CA PRO A 474 8.14 -16.14 -6.88
C PRO A 474 8.85 -15.18 -7.85
N TRP A 475 8.46 -13.91 -7.86
CA TRP A 475 9.06 -12.87 -8.70
C TRP A 475 10.41 -12.39 -8.18
N ASN A 476 10.71 -12.62 -6.89
CA ASN A 476 11.96 -12.18 -6.27
C ASN A 476 13.16 -12.99 -6.79
N ILE A 477 14.06 -12.31 -7.50
CA ILE A 477 15.28 -12.89 -8.05
C ILE A 477 16.43 -13.01 -7.05
N ALA A 478 16.46 -12.16 -6.01
CA ALA A 478 17.55 -12.10 -5.04
C ALA A 478 17.40 -13.16 -3.93
N PHE A 479 16.16 -13.51 -3.58
CA PHE A 479 15.83 -14.51 -2.57
C PHE A 479 14.83 -15.53 -3.12
N PRO A 480 15.21 -16.31 -4.16
CA PRO A 480 14.29 -17.20 -4.85
C PRO A 480 13.88 -18.38 -3.95
N GLY A 481 12.63 -18.82 -4.10
CA GLY A 481 12.11 -20.04 -3.44
C GLY A 481 11.89 -19.92 -1.93
N ARG A 482 12.02 -18.73 -1.34
CA ARG A 482 11.75 -18.52 0.10
C ARG A 482 10.25 -18.56 0.39
N VAL A 483 9.92 -19.13 1.53
CA VAL A 483 8.56 -19.17 2.09
C VAL A 483 8.62 -18.51 3.46
N SER A 484 7.72 -17.56 3.70
CA SER A 484 7.45 -16.97 5.00
C SER A 484 6.12 -17.47 5.51
N PHE A 485 5.91 -17.44 6.83
CA PHE A 485 4.63 -17.83 7.40
C PHE A 485 4.28 -16.99 8.63
N ALA A 486 2.99 -16.94 8.93
CA ALA A 486 2.44 -16.46 10.19
C ALA A 486 1.50 -17.53 10.77
N ASP A 487 1.59 -17.77 12.08
CA ASP A 487 0.84 -18.82 12.75
C ASP A 487 0.52 -18.43 14.21
N LEU A 488 -0.65 -18.85 14.70
CA LEU A 488 -1.10 -18.68 16.09
C LEU A 488 -1.05 -20.01 16.84
N ARG A 489 0.04 -20.77 16.67
CA ARG A 489 0.25 -22.10 17.23
C ARG A 489 -0.80 -23.11 16.75
N GLY A 490 -1.22 -23.02 15.49
CA GLY A 490 -2.28 -23.84 14.91
C GLY A 490 -3.67 -23.59 15.50
N ARG A 491 -3.91 -22.43 16.14
CA ARG A 491 -5.19 -22.09 16.80
C ARG A 491 -6.00 -21.00 16.08
N GLN A 492 -5.55 -20.57 14.92
CA GLN A 492 -6.31 -19.66 14.05
C GLN A 492 -7.66 -20.29 13.68
N ALA A 493 -8.75 -19.55 13.92
CA ALA A 493 -10.10 -19.97 13.58
C ALA A 493 -10.63 -19.33 12.29
N ALA A 494 -10.03 -18.21 11.90
CA ALA A 494 -10.35 -17.46 10.68
C ALA A 494 -9.08 -16.73 10.21
N TRP A 495 -9.02 -16.41 8.92
CA TRP A 495 -7.91 -15.70 8.30
C TRP A 495 -8.39 -14.96 7.05
N THR A 496 -7.64 -13.93 6.66
CA THR A 496 -7.74 -13.33 5.33
C THR A 496 -6.33 -12.97 4.88
N ALA A 497 -6.10 -13.05 3.57
CA ALA A 497 -4.90 -12.51 2.94
C ALA A 497 -5.22 -11.29 2.05
N ASP A 498 -6.45 -10.76 2.14
CA ASP A 498 -6.88 -9.55 1.46
C ASP A 498 -6.82 -8.35 2.43
N ARG A 499 -5.87 -7.46 2.16
CA ARG A 499 -5.69 -6.24 2.96
C ARG A 499 -6.89 -5.29 2.88
N THR A 500 -7.58 -5.24 1.75
CA THR A 500 -8.80 -4.43 1.58
C THR A 500 -9.97 -5.02 2.36
N GLU A 501 -10.06 -6.34 2.45
CA GLU A 501 -11.02 -7.01 3.33
C GLU A 501 -10.73 -6.69 4.80
N PHE A 502 -9.47 -6.79 5.23
CA PHE A 502 -9.09 -6.54 6.62
C PHE A 502 -9.27 -5.08 7.04
N LEU A 503 -8.65 -4.14 6.30
CA LEU A 503 -8.67 -2.72 6.65
C LEU A 503 -9.96 -2.03 6.21
N GLY A 504 -10.58 -2.49 5.13
CA GLY A 504 -11.63 -1.77 4.44
C GLY A 504 -11.10 -0.74 3.43
N ARG A 505 -11.98 -0.31 2.52
CA ARG A 505 -11.64 0.75 1.55
C ARG A 505 -11.42 2.07 2.29
N HIS A 506 -10.22 2.64 2.17
CA HIS A 506 -9.76 3.83 2.92
C HIS A 506 -9.63 3.62 4.44
N GLY A 507 -9.65 2.38 4.92
CA GLY A 507 -9.43 2.08 6.33
C GLY A 507 -7.96 2.07 6.73
N SER A 508 -7.73 1.97 8.04
CA SER A 508 -6.40 2.03 8.67
C SER A 508 -6.26 0.94 9.73
N LEU A 509 -5.03 0.69 10.17
CA LEU A 509 -4.77 -0.25 11.28
C LEU A 509 -5.33 0.23 12.62
N SER A 510 -5.61 1.52 12.77
CA SER A 510 -6.26 2.09 13.95
C SER A 510 -7.77 1.82 13.99
N ASP A 511 -8.38 1.53 12.83
CA ASP A 511 -9.81 1.21 12.69
C ASP A 511 -10.06 0.19 11.56
N PRO A 512 -9.59 -1.06 11.70
CA PRO A 512 -9.73 -2.07 10.65
C PRO A 512 -11.17 -2.56 10.53
N ALA A 513 -11.74 -2.48 9.33
CA ALA A 513 -13.13 -2.83 9.06
C ALA A 513 -13.52 -4.26 9.49
N ALA A 514 -12.63 -5.23 9.28
CA ALA A 514 -12.85 -6.61 9.69
C ALA A 514 -13.03 -6.79 11.21
N LEU A 515 -12.46 -5.89 12.01
CA LEU A 515 -12.59 -5.94 13.47
C LEU A 515 -13.68 -4.99 13.99
N GLY A 516 -14.51 -4.44 13.11
CA GLY A 516 -15.67 -3.60 13.45
C GLY A 516 -16.98 -4.36 13.68
N GLY A 517 -17.06 -5.65 13.30
CA GLY A 517 -18.26 -6.50 13.48
C GLY A 517 -18.70 -7.28 12.24
N GLY A 518 -17.96 -7.21 11.13
CA GLY A 518 -18.08 -8.15 10.02
C GLY A 518 -17.33 -9.45 10.31
N THR A 519 -17.84 -10.57 9.80
CA THR A 519 -17.05 -11.79 9.69
C THR A 519 -16.02 -11.63 8.58
N LEU A 520 -14.78 -12.08 8.81
CA LEU A 520 -13.84 -12.38 7.73
C LEU A 520 -14.49 -13.41 6.79
N SER A 521 -14.26 -13.24 5.49
CA SER A 521 -14.86 -14.05 4.41
C SER A 521 -14.34 -15.47 4.34
#